data_AF-A0A7S3DTK2-F1
#
_entry.id   AF-A0A7S3DTK2-F1
#
_cell.length_a   1.000
_cell.length_b   1.000
_cell.length_c   1.000
_cell.angle_alpha   90.00
_cell.angle_beta   90.00
_cell.angle_gamma   90.00
#
_symmetry.space_group_name_H-M   'P 1'
#
loop_
_entity.id
_entity.type
_entity.pdbx_description
1 polymer ?
#
loop_
_entity_poly.entity_id
_entity_poly.type
_entity_poly.pdbx_seq_one_letter_code
_entity_poly.pdbx_strand_id
1 'polypeptide(L)'
;MPNIRRSFPGSSSSAPPEEKRRFDDDDDDDDEEDDDKDLEGGPPGHDESDENIQVSHVLGFAFPKRWLCCFGGKTGDVSSSHQSHARRSGSGTKEVTPWWRPNLHQISSCIVTKAPCFWFYNCAWGSSSSSGKFFSLRANRQPTDRAILARLNVLVGFVAIFQVGSALFLGIVNGAPALADRSLETTTEEEREAQSYGARNLTVWHLSIAVYMVGIEAFILVVSAILTVRVVRNVNLVGAIRYLWVLLWVLPFAIFFNIGLYDYFRATDVWVRHYWRDPTMAWYRESFCMPATTANTLCTVPIGANRTEENRWCLANYNSTECSSIRNDAQSSTEQWLYVYYYANASWGLVLICLLFLVVNTLEGIISRPLVQKSRESNVPAWMALPIIGCVTFGFVFTFAETSVLNTRTDSDANFIGPLYLATAGLFFLSAMLGWYISVSSIRNSRNKRNKLIFIITFLVVLILILFALVALFVASIIFSTSFVEIPLTETQRGNLACIIDQSGSCTGCDLPKGDPNRCPEWSTSDVTTVIQTQAKASASLSAIFMIYAVSALRFGWGMRRHIRMYQIEYV
;
A
#
# COMPACT_ATOMS: atom_id res chain seq x y z
N MET A 1 0.24 -30.73 52.30
CA MET A 1 0.56 -32.18 52.26
C MET A 1 -0.38 -32.85 51.26
N PRO A 2 0.05 -33.79 50.40
CA PRO A 2 1.40 -34.23 50.05
C PRO A 2 1.80 -33.92 48.58
N ASN A 3 3.11 -33.74 48.38
CA ASN A 3 3.78 -33.59 47.08
C ASN A 3 4.10 -34.98 46.51
N ILE A 4 3.70 -35.24 45.26
CA ILE A 4 4.10 -36.44 44.51
C ILE A 4 5.29 -36.06 43.61
N ARG A 5 6.50 -36.44 44.03
CA ARG A 5 7.70 -36.47 43.17
C ARG A 5 7.71 -37.77 42.39
N ARG A 6 7.67 -37.69 41.05
CA ARG A 6 8.06 -38.80 40.17
C ARG A 6 9.51 -38.58 39.72
N SER A 7 10.37 -39.51 40.09
CA SER A 7 11.71 -39.74 39.57
C SER A 7 11.63 -40.42 38.21
N PHE A 8 12.36 -39.91 37.21
CA PHE A 8 12.70 -40.64 35.99
C PHE A 8 14.20 -40.91 35.95
N PRO A 9 14.64 -42.10 35.50
CA PRO A 9 16.04 -42.48 35.48
C PRO A 9 16.76 -41.91 34.26
N GLY A 10 18.06 -41.69 34.42
CA GLY A 10 18.94 -41.16 33.41
C GLY A 10 19.12 -42.11 32.22
N SER A 11 19.29 -41.50 31.05
CA SER A 11 19.91 -42.11 29.88
C SER A 11 21.16 -41.32 29.54
N SER A 12 22.30 -41.97 29.71
CA SER A 12 23.57 -41.62 29.10
C SER A 12 23.48 -41.89 27.59
N SER A 13 23.77 -40.89 26.77
CA SER A 13 24.22 -41.17 25.40
C SER A 13 25.43 -40.30 25.07
N SER A 14 26.43 -41.02 24.59
CA SER A 14 27.78 -40.63 24.20
C SER A 14 27.78 -39.66 23.02
N ALA A 15 28.54 -38.57 23.16
CA ALA A 15 28.94 -37.72 22.04
C ALA A 15 29.94 -38.46 21.12
N PRO A 16 29.82 -38.35 19.79
CA PRO A 16 30.83 -38.84 18.87
C PRO A 16 32.01 -37.85 18.76
N PRO A 17 33.21 -38.33 18.41
CA PRO A 17 34.41 -37.50 18.38
C PRO A 17 34.48 -36.62 17.13
N GLU A 18 35.10 -35.46 17.32
CA GLU A 18 35.35 -34.39 16.37
C GLU A 18 36.50 -34.78 15.41
N GLU A 19 36.17 -35.12 14.16
CA GLU A 19 37.13 -35.47 13.10
C GLU A 19 37.71 -34.19 12.48
N LYS A 20 38.93 -33.82 12.91
CA LYS A 20 39.77 -32.80 12.25
C LYS A 20 40.22 -33.32 10.88
N ARG A 21 39.62 -32.83 9.80
CA ARG A 21 40.21 -32.95 8.45
C ARG A 21 41.16 -31.78 8.19
N ARG A 22 42.45 -32.13 8.05
CA ARG A 22 43.45 -31.33 7.34
C ARG A 22 42.99 -31.19 5.89
N PHE A 23 43.00 -29.95 5.41
CA PHE A 23 43.02 -29.65 3.99
C PHE A 23 44.51 -29.59 3.64
N ASP A 24 44.97 -30.54 2.85
CA ASP A 24 46.26 -30.46 2.16
C ASP A 24 45.98 -29.68 0.86
N ASP A 25 46.79 -28.64 0.63
CA ASP A 25 46.83 -27.84 -0.59
C ASP A 25 47.60 -28.65 -1.65
N ASP A 26 46.90 -29.16 -2.67
CA ASP A 26 47.51 -29.67 -3.90
C ASP A 26 47.32 -28.59 -4.98
N ASP A 27 48.45 -27.96 -5.31
CA ASP A 27 48.66 -27.10 -6.48
C ASP A 27 48.76 -27.99 -7.72
N ASP A 28 47.72 -28.01 -8.56
CA ASP A 28 47.80 -28.54 -9.93
C ASP A 28 47.61 -27.37 -10.92
N ASP A 29 48.75 -26.98 -11.50
CA ASP A 29 48.88 -26.14 -12.69
C ASP A 29 48.49 -26.99 -13.92
N ASP A 30 47.31 -26.75 -14.51
CA ASP A 30 46.97 -27.26 -15.83
C ASP A 30 46.79 -26.09 -16.82
N ASP A 31 47.77 -26.00 -17.71
CA ASP A 31 47.81 -25.20 -18.93
C ASP A 31 46.70 -25.66 -19.89
N GLU A 32 45.68 -24.83 -20.14
CA GLU A 32 44.76 -25.05 -21.27
C GLU A 32 45.03 -24.06 -22.41
N GLU A 33 45.30 -24.66 -23.57
CA GLU A 33 45.69 -24.08 -24.85
C GLU A 33 44.62 -23.16 -25.45
N ASP A 34 45.09 -22.00 -25.95
CA ASP A 34 44.34 -21.09 -26.81
C ASP A 34 44.13 -21.71 -28.20
N ASP A 35 42.89 -22.02 -28.56
CA ASP A 35 42.49 -22.42 -29.91
C ASP A 35 41.73 -21.27 -30.60
N ASP A 36 42.49 -20.51 -31.41
CA ASP A 36 42.01 -19.51 -32.36
C ASP A 36 41.13 -20.16 -33.45
N LYS A 37 39.90 -19.67 -33.61
CA LYS A 37 39.12 -19.88 -34.84
C LYS A 37 38.48 -18.58 -35.33
N ASP A 38 39.17 -17.98 -36.29
CA ASP A 38 38.64 -17.05 -37.28
C ASP A 38 37.53 -17.71 -38.11
N LEU A 39 36.36 -17.09 -38.20
CA LEU A 39 35.51 -17.19 -39.38
C LEU A 39 34.76 -15.87 -39.65
N GLU A 40 35.05 -15.33 -40.84
CA GLU A 40 34.38 -14.22 -41.51
C GLU A 40 32.91 -14.51 -41.83
N GLY A 41 32.10 -13.46 -42.01
CA GLY A 41 30.82 -13.55 -42.73
C GLY A 41 29.83 -12.42 -42.42
N GLY A 42 29.84 -11.37 -43.26
CA GLY A 42 28.95 -10.20 -43.21
C GLY A 42 27.49 -10.41 -43.68
N PRO A 43 26.71 -9.31 -43.79
CA PRO A 43 25.24 -9.24 -43.59
C PRO A 43 24.44 -9.15 -44.92
N PRO A 44 23.07 -9.09 -44.93
CA PRO A 44 22.27 -7.86 -44.67
C PRO A 44 20.98 -8.16 -43.84
N GLY A 45 20.35 -7.23 -43.11
CA GLY A 45 19.61 -6.05 -43.57
C GLY A 45 18.09 -6.33 -43.56
N HIS A 46 17.32 -5.68 -42.66
CA HIS A 46 15.90 -5.38 -42.88
C HIS A 46 15.37 -4.31 -41.90
N ASP A 47 14.69 -3.35 -42.51
CA ASP A 47 14.09 -2.11 -42.00
C ASP A 47 12.75 -2.29 -41.27
N GLU A 48 12.42 -1.24 -40.48
CA GLU A 48 11.11 -0.67 -40.12
C GLU A 48 10.04 -1.60 -39.49
N SER A 49 9.36 -1.25 -38.40
CA SER A 49 8.61 -0.01 -38.17
C SER A 49 8.23 0.16 -36.69
N ASP A 50 8.56 1.30 -36.07
CA ASP A 50 8.06 1.72 -34.75
C ASP A 50 6.88 2.70 -34.94
N GLU A 51 5.67 2.28 -34.54
CA GLU A 51 4.52 3.16 -34.40
C GLU A 51 4.55 3.88 -33.03
N ASN A 52 4.79 5.19 -33.09
CA ASN A 52 4.63 6.13 -31.99
C ASN A 52 3.14 6.38 -31.71
N ILE A 53 2.64 5.96 -30.55
CA ILE A 53 1.39 6.48 -29.98
C ILE A 53 1.74 7.52 -28.92
N GLN A 54 1.53 8.79 -29.27
CA GLN A 54 1.46 9.92 -28.35
C GLN A 54 0.21 9.81 -27.49
N VAL A 55 0.38 9.80 -26.16
CA VAL A 55 -0.65 10.24 -25.22
C VAL A 55 0.00 11.28 -24.30
N SER A 56 -0.40 12.53 -24.48
CA SER A 56 0.04 13.69 -23.70
C SER A 56 -1.16 14.30 -22.98
N HIS A 57 -0.91 14.87 -21.79
CA HIS A 57 -1.81 15.63 -20.90
C HIS A 57 -2.81 14.76 -20.13
N VAL A 58 -2.82 14.71 -18.80
CA VAL A 58 -3.04 15.81 -17.84
C VAL A 58 -2.41 15.43 -16.47
N LEU A 59 -1.62 16.33 -15.89
CA LEU A 59 -1.47 16.60 -14.43
C LEU A 59 -0.27 17.55 -14.25
N GLY A 60 -0.55 18.85 -14.32
CA GLY A 60 0.43 19.91 -14.02
C GLY A 60 0.52 20.15 -12.52
N PHE A 61 1.46 19.50 -11.84
CA PHE A 61 1.91 19.95 -10.52
C PHE A 61 3.04 20.97 -10.71
N ALA A 62 2.74 22.24 -10.48
CA ALA A 62 3.73 23.31 -10.46
C ALA A 62 4.61 23.18 -9.20
N PHE A 63 5.78 22.57 -9.32
CA PHE A 63 6.81 22.63 -8.28
C PHE A 63 7.43 24.04 -8.22
N PRO A 64 7.71 24.60 -7.02
CA PRO A 64 8.38 25.89 -6.91
C PRO A 64 9.79 25.84 -7.52
N LYS A 65 10.12 26.85 -8.35
CA LYS A 65 11.38 26.98 -9.13
C LYS A 65 12.69 26.80 -8.33
N ARG A 66 12.65 26.81 -6.99
CA ARG A 66 13.80 26.56 -6.12
C ARG A 66 14.25 25.08 -6.07
N TRP A 67 13.43 24.14 -6.52
CA TRP A 67 13.79 22.71 -6.58
C TRP A 67 14.63 22.31 -7.81
N LEU A 68 14.67 23.13 -8.86
CA LEU A 68 15.44 22.82 -10.08
C LEU A 68 16.97 22.90 -9.92
N CYS A 69 17.48 23.37 -8.78
CA CYS A 69 18.93 23.46 -8.55
C CYS A 69 19.62 22.10 -8.28
N CYS A 70 18.91 21.01 -7.94
CA CYS A 70 19.55 19.68 -7.80
C CYS A 70 19.75 18.94 -9.15
N PHE A 71 19.24 19.45 -10.28
CA PHE A 71 19.35 18.80 -11.60
C PHE A 71 20.33 19.47 -12.58
N GLY A 72 20.81 20.68 -12.27
CA GLY A 72 21.79 21.40 -13.10
C GLY A 72 23.22 21.15 -12.64
N GLY A 73 23.82 20.02 -13.03
CA GLY A 73 25.26 19.81 -12.88
C GLY A 73 26.03 20.73 -13.83
N LYS A 74 26.56 21.85 -13.32
CA LYS A 74 27.64 22.58 -14.01
C LYS A 74 28.84 21.66 -14.11
N THR A 75 29.19 21.25 -15.32
CA THR A 75 30.50 20.70 -15.66
C THR A 75 31.53 21.80 -15.44
N GLY A 76 32.15 21.80 -14.26
CA GLY A 76 33.32 22.63 -13.99
C GLY A 76 34.55 21.94 -14.58
N ASP A 77 35.16 22.58 -15.56
CA ASP A 77 36.48 22.24 -16.08
C ASP A 77 37.50 22.24 -14.96
N VAL A 78 37.98 21.04 -14.59
CA VAL A 78 39.16 20.89 -13.75
C VAL A 78 40.36 20.80 -14.69
N SER A 79 41.10 21.89 -14.75
CA SER A 79 42.39 22.02 -15.41
C SER A 79 43.37 20.94 -14.92
N SER A 80 43.92 20.24 -15.90
CA SER A 80 44.94 19.21 -15.79
C SER A 80 46.32 19.81 -15.47
N SER A 81 47.08 19.15 -14.59
CA SER A 81 48.55 19.23 -14.64
C SER A 81 49.15 17.84 -14.43
N HIS A 82 49.84 17.40 -15.47
CA HIS A 82 50.90 16.39 -15.58
C HIS A 82 50.99 15.23 -14.57
N GLN A 83 50.69 14.02 -15.06
CA GLN A 83 51.63 12.90 -14.91
C GLN A 83 51.44 11.86 -16.02
N SER A 84 52.43 11.80 -16.91
CA SER A 84 52.54 10.88 -18.03
C SER A 84 53.09 9.54 -17.54
N HIS A 85 52.23 8.52 -17.44
CA HIS A 85 52.66 7.13 -17.51
C HIS A 85 51.84 6.39 -18.56
N ALA A 86 52.55 5.83 -19.53
CA ALA A 86 52.04 5.03 -20.63
C ALA A 86 51.19 3.87 -20.10
N ARG A 87 49.90 3.86 -20.44
CA ARG A 87 48.99 2.73 -20.24
C ARG A 87 48.35 2.41 -21.58
N ARG A 88 48.54 1.15 -22.00
CA ARG A 88 47.97 0.53 -23.20
C ARG A 88 46.49 0.90 -23.37
N SER A 89 46.20 1.45 -24.55
CA SER A 89 44.86 1.72 -25.07
C SER A 89 44.13 0.41 -25.34
N GLY A 90 43.49 -0.15 -24.31
CA GLY A 90 42.33 -1.01 -24.51
C GLY A 90 41.13 -0.10 -24.75
N SER A 91 40.53 -0.16 -25.94
CA SER A 91 39.31 0.57 -26.30
C SER A 91 38.12 0.00 -25.51
N GLY A 92 38.07 0.33 -24.22
CA GLY A 92 36.90 0.11 -23.40
C GLY A 92 35.80 1.02 -23.92
N THR A 93 34.88 0.46 -24.70
CA THR A 93 33.61 1.08 -25.02
C THR A 93 32.98 1.51 -23.70
N LYS A 94 33.05 2.81 -23.40
CA LYS A 94 32.34 3.40 -22.27
C LYS A 94 30.87 3.13 -22.53
N GLU A 95 30.32 2.16 -21.81
CA GLU A 95 28.90 1.86 -21.80
C GLU A 95 28.18 3.16 -21.42
N VAL A 96 27.60 3.83 -22.43
CA VAL A 96 26.85 5.06 -22.23
C VAL A 96 25.58 4.64 -21.52
N THR A 97 25.58 4.77 -20.19
CA THR A 97 24.36 4.55 -19.42
C THR A 97 23.29 5.52 -19.93
N PRO A 98 22.09 5.05 -20.31
CA PRO A 98 21.06 5.91 -20.89
C PRO A 98 20.71 7.04 -19.92
N TRP A 99 20.74 8.28 -20.41
CA TRP A 99 20.57 9.51 -19.61
C TRP A 99 19.20 9.61 -18.89
N TRP A 100 18.24 8.77 -19.26
CA TRP A 100 16.90 8.72 -18.68
C TRP A 100 16.79 7.92 -17.36
N ARG A 101 17.87 7.29 -16.87
CA ARG A 101 17.82 6.63 -15.56
C ARG A 101 18.21 7.63 -14.46
N PRO A 102 17.24 8.27 -13.77
CA PRO A 102 17.57 9.15 -12.67
C PRO A 102 18.40 8.39 -11.65
N ASN A 103 19.53 8.97 -11.24
CA ASN A 103 20.37 8.37 -10.22
C ASN A 103 19.70 8.54 -8.85
N LEU A 104 18.85 7.58 -8.49
CA LEU A 104 18.07 7.59 -7.24
C LEU A 104 18.95 7.72 -6.00
N HIS A 105 20.22 7.29 -6.07
CA HIS A 105 21.22 7.48 -5.01
C HIS A 105 21.61 8.96 -4.85
N GLN A 106 21.75 9.71 -5.94
CA GLN A 106 21.99 11.15 -5.86
C GLN A 106 20.77 11.89 -5.29
N ILE A 107 19.55 11.45 -5.63
CA ILE A 107 18.31 12.02 -5.11
C ILE A 107 18.21 11.76 -3.60
N SER A 108 18.44 10.52 -3.15
CA SER A 108 18.42 10.20 -1.72
C SER A 108 19.49 10.97 -0.94
N SER A 109 20.69 11.11 -1.51
CA SER A 109 21.75 11.95 -0.95
C SER A 109 21.37 13.44 -0.90
N CYS A 110 20.79 14.02 -1.96
CA CYS A 110 20.30 15.42 -1.98
C CYS A 110 19.21 15.62 -0.90
N ILE A 111 18.23 14.72 -0.78
CA ILE A 111 17.16 14.82 0.24
C ILE A 111 17.74 14.76 1.66
N VAL A 112 18.59 13.77 1.94
CA VAL A 112 19.16 13.55 3.26
C VAL A 112 20.12 14.68 3.69
N THR A 113 20.84 15.28 2.73
CA THR A 113 21.76 16.39 3.02
C THR A 113 21.02 17.72 3.19
N LYS A 114 19.87 17.90 2.53
CA LYS A 114 19.12 19.16 2.56
C LYS A 114 18.01 19.23 3.60
N ALA A 115 17.55 18.10 4.15
CA ALA A 115 16.50 18.09 5.19
C ALA A 115 16.99 18.75 6.50
N PRO A 116 16.55 19.99 6.82
CA PRO A 116 17.17 20.80 7.88
C PRO A 116 16.73 20.36 9.28
N CYS A 117 15.56 19.73 9.41
CA CYS A 117 14.95 19.42 10.70
C CYS A 117 15.63 18.27 11.47
N PHE A 118 16.40 17.43 10.78
CA PHE A 118 17.00 16.23 11.39
C PHE A 118 18.44 16.44 11.87
N TRP A 119 18.98 17.64 11.71
CA TRP A 119 20.33 17.97 12.16
C TRP A 119 20.41 18.08 13.69
N PHE A 120 19.30 18.39 14.37
CA PHE A 120 19.24 18.49 15.84
C PHE A 120 19.44 17.15 16.56
N TYR A 121 19.10 16.02 15.94
CA TYR A 121 19.29 14.70 16.55
C TYR A 121 20.78 14.33 16.70
N ASN A 122 21.63 14.81 15.77
CA ASN A 122 23.09 14.69 15.89
C ASN A 122 23.68 15.61 16.96
N CYS A 123 22.99 16.69 17.35
CA CYS A 123 23.42 17.54 18.46
C CYS A 123 22.98 16.97 19.82
N ALA A 124 21.82 16.31 19.90
CA ALA A 124 21.27 15.81 21.16
C ALA A 124 21.84 14.46 21.63
N TRP A 125 22.12 13.52 20.72
CA TRP A 125 22.59 12.17 21.11
C TRP A 125 24.12 12.05 21.24
N GLY A 126 24.86 13.14 21.02
CA GLY A 126 26.33 13.20 21.14
C GLY A 126 26.85 13.51 22.55
N SER A 127 26.00 13.64 23.56
CA SER A 127 26.42 14.10 24.89
C SER A 127 26.67 12.94 25.86
N SER A 128 27.88 12.38 25.84
CA SER A 128 28.68 12.10 27.06
C SER A 128 30.07 11.56 26.69
N SER A 129 30.83 12.33 25.89
CA SER A 129 32.29 12.19 25.87
C SER A 129 32.86 13.60 25.92
N SER A 130 33.36 13.95 27.10
CA SER A 130 33.73 15.30 27.54
C SER A 130 35.01 15.85 26.91
N SER A 131 35.38 15.43 25.69
CA SER A 131 36.55 15.97 24.98
C SER A 131 36.15 16.60 23.65
N GLY A 132 35.38 17.68 23.74
CA GLY A 132 35.78 19.00 23.20
C GLY A 132 36.39 19.09 21.80
N LYS A 133 36.07 18.21 20.85
CA LYS A 133 36.29 18.44 19.42
C LYS A 133 34.96 18.38 18.71
N PHE A 134 34.33 19.55 18.76
CA PHE A 134 33.27 19.99 17.86
C PHE A 134 33.49 19.35 16.49
N PHE A 135 32.68 18.35 16.19
CA PHE A 135 32.71 17.62 14.93
C PHE A 135 32.20 18.60 13.87
N SER A 136 33.04 19.55 13.46
CA SER A 136 32.82 20.29 12.23
C SER A 136 32.69 19.22 11.18
N LEU A 137 31.47 19.02 10.69
CA LEU A 137 31.20 18.23 9.49
C LEU A 137 32.16 18.76 8.42
N ARG A 138 33.30 18.07 8.24
CA ARG A 138 34.11 18.20 7.04
C ARG A 138 33.17 17.80 5.92
N ALA A 139 32.56 18.80 5.30
CA ALA A 139 31.55 18.69 4.26
C ALA A 139 32.09 18.00 2.98
N ASN A 140 33.34 17.56 2.97
CA ASN A 140 34.01 16.92 1.84
C ASN A 140 34.04 15.39 1.87
N ARG A 141 33.55 14.71 2.91
CA ARG A 141 33.45 13.24 2.87
C ARG A 141 32.05 12.83 2.45
N GLN A 142 31.93 12.23 1.26
CA GLN A 142 30.66 11.71 0.76
C GLN A 142 30.05 10.76 1.81
N PRO A 143 28.76 10.94 2.17
CA PRO A 143 28.11 10.09 3.15
C PRO A 143 28.10 8.65 2.66
N THR A 144 28.44 7.70 3.54
CA THR A 144 28.34 6.27 3.23
C THR A 144 26.88 5.86 3.05
N ASP A 145 26.59 4.88 2.21
CA ASP A 145 25.22 4.42 1.93
C ASP A 145 24.45 4.04 3.20
N ARG A 146 25.15 3.48 4.19
CA ARG A 146 24.59 3.15 5.50
C ARG A 146 24.12 4.39 6.27
N ALA A 147 24.89 5.48 6.20
CA ALA A 147 24.51 6.75 6.83
C ALA A 147 23.31 7.39 6.12
N ILE A 148 23.23 7.27 4.77
CA ILE A 148 22.08 7.72 3.99
C ILE A 148 20.83 6.93 4.40
N LEU A 149 20.92 5.60 4.41
CA LEU A 149 19.82 4.71 4.80
C LEU A 149 19.30 4.98 6.23
N ALA A 150 20.21 5.14 7.20
CA ALA A 150 19.82 5.43 8.58
C ALA A 150 19.03 6.75 8.69
N ARG A 151 19.47 7.79 7.97
CA ARG A 151 18.79 9.09 7.95
C ARG A 151 17.45 9.04 7.22
N LEU A 152 17.36 8.32 6.11
CA LEU A 152 16.08 8.07 5.42
C LEU A 152 15.10 7.35 6.34
N ASN A 153 15.53 6.33 7.08
CA ASN A 153 14.64 5.61 8.00
C ASN A 153 14.12 6.49 9.14
N VAL A 154 14.95 7.40 9.67
CA VAL A 154 14.49 8.39 10.67
C VAL A 154 13.45 9.33 10.07
N LEU A 155 13.66 9.78 8.82
CA LEU A 155 12.71 10.62 8.10
C LEU A 155 11.38 9.89 7.83
N VAL A 156 11.43 8.61 7.42
CA VAL A 156 10.26 7.73 7.29
C VAL A 156 9.52 7.61 8.62
N GLY A 157 10.24 7.32 9.71
CA GLY A 157 9.65 7.22 11.05
C GLY A 157 8.96 8.51 11.49
N PHE A 158 9.55 9.67 11.21
CA PHE A 158 8.95 10.96 11.51
C PHE A 158 7.64 11.20 10.74
N VAL A 159 7.64 11.01 9.42
CA VAL A 159 6.42 11.16 8.61
C VAL A 159 5.35 10.17 9.05
N ALA A 160 5.74 8.94 9.37
CA ALA A 160 4.82 7.92 9.90
C ALA A 160 4.20 8.33 11.25
N ILE A 161 4.93 8.98 12.15
CA ILE A 161 4.37 9.50 13.41
C ILE A 161 3.22 10.50 13.15
N PHE A 162 3.32 11.36 12.13
CA PHE A 162 2.21 12.26 11.78
C PHE A 162 0.97 11.49 11.33
N GLN A 163 1.14 10.42 10.54
CA GLN A 163 0.01 9.60 10.11
C GLN A 163 -0.63 8.82 11.27
N VAL A 164 0.18 8.30 12.20
CA VAL A 164 -0.32 7.70 13.45
C VAL A 164 -1.10 8.74 14.26
N GLY A 165 -0.53 9.94 14.44
CA GLY A 165 -1.18 11.03 15.17
C GLY A 165 -2.51 11.46 14.52
N SER A 166 -2.56 11.50 13.19
CA SER A 166 -3.76 11.78 12.41
C SER A 166 -4.84 10.72 12.61
N ALA A 167 -4.49 9.42 12.50
CA ALA A 167 -5.43 8.33 12.76
C ALA A 167 -5.93 8.32 14.21
N LEU A 168 -5.07 8.61 15.20
CA LEU A 168 -5.47 8.77 16.59
C LEU A 168 -6.41 9.96 16.78
N PHE A 169 -6.12 11.10 16.15
CA PHE A 169 -6.97 12.27 16.19
C PHE A 169 -8.37 11.97 15.63
N LEU A 170 -8.46 11.31 14.47
CA LEU A 170 -9.73 10.87 13.92
C LEU A 170 -10.45 9.86 14.82
N GLY A 171 -9.70 8.97 15.48
CA GLY A 171 -10.23 8.07 16.52
C GLY A 171 -10.85 8.82 17.70
N ILE A 172 -10.21 9.89 18.16
CA ILE A 172 -10.73 10.76 19.23
C ILE A 172 -11.99 11.49 18.75
N VAL A 173 -11.97 12.06 17.56
CA VAL A 173 -13.12 12.77 16.96
C VAL A 173 -14.33 11.84 16.84
N ASN A 174 -14.15 10.65 16.25
CA ASN A 174 -15.23 9.68 16.08
C ASN A 174 -15.67 9.03 17.41
N GLY A 175 -14.80 9.03 18.43
CA GLY A 175 -15.06 8.46 19.77
C GLY A 175 -15.55 9.45 20.82
N ALA A 176 -15.48 10.76 20.56
CA ALA A 176 -15.97 11.82 21.44
C ALA A 176 -17.46 11.67 21.86
N PRO A 177 -18.40 11.20 21.01
CA PRO A 177 -19.80 11.02 21.39
C PRO A 177 -19.96 10.03 22.56
N ALA A 178 -19.19 8.93 22.54
CA ALA A 178 -19.19 7.94 23.62
C ALA A 178 -18.64 8.49 24.95
N LEU A 179 -17.89 9.60 24.91
CA LEU A 179 -17.43 10.32 26.09
C LEU A 179 -18.46 11.37 26.55
N ALA A 180 -19.18 12.00 25.62
CA ALA A 180 -20.20 12.99 25.91
C ALA A 180 -21.50 12.37 26.45
N ASP A 181 -21.99 11.27 25.88
CA ASP A 181 -23.27 10.66 26.27
C ASP A 181 -23.24 9.96 27.64
N ARG A 182 -22.06 9.75 28.24
CA ARG A 182 -21.95 9.23 29.61
C ARG A 182 -22.56 10.14 30.67
N SER A 183 -22.84 11.41 30.36
CA SER A 183 -23.56 12.30 31.28
C SER A 183 -25.08 12.16 31.22
N LEU A 184 -25.64 11.42 30.25
CA LEU A 184 -27.09 11.22 30.09
C LEU A 184 -27.49 9.80 30.53
N GLU A 185 -27.36 9.52 31.82
CA GLU A 185 -27.50 8.19 32.46
C GLU A 185 -28.96 7.64 32.53
N THR A 186 -29.84 8.03 31.60
CA THR A 186 -31.28 7.65 31.64
C THR A 186 -31.79 6.87 30.43
N THR A 187 -30.97 6.57 29.42
CA THR A 187 -31.38 5.73 28.29
C THR A 187 -31.44 4.25 28.71
N THR A 188 -32.53 3.58 28.37
CA THR A 188 -32.79 2.16 28.67
C THR A 188 -31.73 1.25 28.03
N GLU A 189 -31.37 0.13 28.69
CA GLU A 189 -30.32 -0.80 28.20
C GLU A 189 -30.57 -1.32 26.77
N GLU A 190 -31.83 -1.43 26.37
CA GLU A 190 -32.25 -1.89 25.04
C GLU A 190 -31.84 -0.92 23.92
N GLU A 191 -31.93 0.40 24.15
CA GLU A 191 -31.43 1.41 23.19
C GLU A 191 -29.90 1.36 23.08
N ARG A 192 -29.22 1.02 24.17
CA ARG A 192 -27.76 0.92 24.23
C ARG A 192 -27.24 -0.30 23.45
N GLU A 193 -27.96 -1.42 23.50
CA GLU A 193 -27.63 -2.58 22.68
C GLU A 193 -27.87 -2.29 21.19
N ALA A 194 -28.99 -1.67 20.83
CA ALA A 194 -29.28 -1.28 19.45
C ALA A 194 -28.21 -0.32 18.88
N GLN A 195 -27.74 0.66 19.66
CA GLN A 195 -26.65 1.56 19.25
C GLN A 195 -25.28 0.87 19.16
N SER A 196 -24.98 -0.09 20.03
CA SER A 196 -23.70 -0.82 20.04
C SER A 196 -23.50 -1.69 18.79
N TYR A 197 -24.60 -2.21 18.21
CA TYR A 197 -24.58 -2.97 16.96
C TYR A 197 -24.47 -2.08 15.71
N GLY A 198 -25.04 -0.88 15.72
CA GLY A 198 -24.95 0.08 14.60
C GLY A 198 -23.56 0.70 14.42
N ALA A 199 -22.87 1.01 15.52
CA ALA A 199 -21.61 1.77 15.49
C ALA A 199 -20.37 1.00 14.96
N ARG A 200 -20.50 -0.29 14.59
CA ARG A 200 -19.34 -1.13 14.18
C ARG A 200 -19.37 -1.59 12.73
N ASN A 201 -20.36 -1.20 11.95
CA ASN A 201 -20.36 -1.59 10.55
C ASN A 201 -19.40 -0.69 9.77
N LEU A 202 -18.15 -1.14 9.69
CA LEU A 202 -17.10 -0.57 8.87
C LEU A 202 -17.50 -0.72 7.39
N THR A 203 -18.15 0.30 6.84
CA THR A 203 -18.50 0.35 5.42
C THR A 203 -17.23 0.58 4.60
N VAL A 204 -16.93 -0.33 3.67
CA VAL A 204 -15.66 -0.34 2.92
C VAL A 204 -15.43 0.92 2.07
N TRP A 205 -16.50 1.66 1.76
CA TRP A 205 -16.46 2.91 1.00
C TRP A 205 -16.17 4.16 1.88
N HIS A 206 -16.07 4.00 3.19
CA HIS A 206 -15.85 5.09 4.12
C HIS A 206 -14.36 5.49 4.25
N LEU A 207 -14.01 6.75 3.95
CA LEU A 207 -12.61 7.21 3.93
C LEU A 207 -11.92 7.15 5.30
N SER A 208 -12.65 7.21 6.42
CA SER A 208 -11.99 7.09 7.72
C SER A 208 -11.31 5.73 7.88
N ILE A 209 -11.82 4.67 7.24
CA ILE A 209 -11.14 3.36 7.23
C ILE A 209 -9.77 3.49 6.57
N ALA A 210 -9.67 4.21 5.44
CA ALA A 210 -8.39 4.43 4.79
C ALA A 210 -7.41 5.19 5.71
N VAL A 211 -7.87 6.19 6.46
CA VAL A 211 -7.03 6.90 7.45
C VAL A 211 -6.57 5.96 8.57
N TYR A 212 -7.46 5.12 9.12
CA TYR A 212 -7.08 4.16 10.15
C TYR A 212 -6.07 3.12 9.65
N MET A 213 -6.26 2.59 8.43
CA MET A 213 -5.35 1.63 7.83
C MET A 213 -3.97 2.26 7.56
N VAL A 214 -3.94 3.49 7.04
CA VAL A 214 -2.70 4.28 6.92
C VAL A 214 -2.03 4.51 8.28
N GLY A 215 -2.81 4.77 9.33
CA GLY A 215 -2.30 4.89 10.71
C GLY A 215 -1.67 3.59 11.23
N ILE A 216 -2.30 2.44 10.98
CA ILE A 216 -1.77 1.11 11.37
C ILE A 216 -0.47 0.83 10.61
N GLU A 217 -0.43 1.08 9.31
CA GLU A 217 0.78 0.95 8.49
C GLU A 217 1.90 1.84 8.98
N ALA A 218 1.58 3.10 9.25
CA ALA A 218 2.52 4.06 9.79
C ALA A 218 3.07 3.59 11.15
N PHE A 219 2.24 3.00 12.01
CA PHE A 219 2.70 2.41 13.26
C PHE A 219 3.68 1.25 13.02
N ILE A 220 3.39 0.34 12.08
CA ILE A 220 4.29 -0.74 11.67
C ILE A 220 5.62 -0.17 11.16
N LEU A 221 5.59 0.91 10.39
CA LEU A 221 6.78 1.58 9.87
C LEU A 221 7.59 2.27 10.96
N VAL A 222 6.97 2.87 11.98
CA VAL A 222 7.66 3.45 13.14
C VAL A 222 8.41 2.36 13.91
N VAL A 223 7.72 1.27 14.25
CA VAL A 223 8.35 0.13 14.94
C VAL A 223 9.48 -0.44 14.10
N SER A 224 9.26 -0.63 12.80
CA SER A 224 10.27 -1.15 11.89
C SER A 224 11.47 -0.22 11.76
N ALA A 225 11.26 1.10 11.69
CA ALA A 225 12.34 2.09 11.66
C ALA A 225 13.21 2.04 12.92
N ILE A 226 12.60 1.93 14.11
CA ILE A 226 13.31 1.80 15.39
C ILE A 226 14.17 0.53 15.41
N LEU A 227 13.60 -0.61 14.99
CA LEU A 227 14.33 -1.88 14.94
C LEU A 227 15.48 -1.83 13.92
N THR A 228 15.27 -1.20 12.76
CA THR A 228 16.28 -1.14 11.70
C THR A 228 17.50 -0.31 12.09
N VAL A 229 17.38 0.70 12.95
CA VAL A 229 18.55 1.44 13.48
C VAL A 229 19.56 0.48 14.12
N ARG A 230 19.09 -0.50 14.89
CA ARG A 230 19.97 -1.51 15.53
C ARG A 230 20.58 -2.45 14.49
N VAL A 231 19.79 -2.87 13.51
CA VAL A 231 20.22 -3.76 12.42
C VAL A 231 21.35 -3.13 11.60
N VAL A 232 21.20 -1.86 11.23
CA VAL A 232 22.20 -1.12 10.44
C VAL A 232 23.49 -0.90 11.25
N ARG A 233 23.37 -0.60 12.55
CA ARG A 233 24.54 -0.43 13.43
C ARG A 233 25.34 -1.73 13.60
N ASN A 234 24.66 -2.87 13.71
CA ASN A 234 25.28 -4.17 13.94
C ASN A 234 25.66 -4.91 12.65
N VAL A 235 25.48 -4.29 11.48
CA VAL A 235 25.76 -4.89 10.16
C VAL A 235 25.09 -6.26 9.99
N ASN A 236 23.85 -6.39 10.51
CA ASN A 236 23.12 -7.63 10.44
C ASN A 236 22.38 -7.75 9.11
N LEU A 237 23.01 -8.43 8.14
CA LEU A 237 22.48 -8.65 6.80
C LEU A 237 21.10 -9.34 6.79
N VAL A 238 20.90 -10.33 7.67
CA VAL A 238 19.62 -11.05 7.78
C VAL A 238 18.51 -10.09 8.23
N GLY A 239 18.82 -9.21 9.18
CA GLY A 239 17.90 -8.16 9.63
C GLY A 239 17.56 -7.18 8.49
N ALA A 240 18.53 -6.80 7.67
CA ALA A 240 18.31 -5.88 6.55
C ALA A 240 17.41 -6.50 5.47
N ILE A 241 17.60 -7.79 5.17
CA ILE A 241 16.73 -8.52 4.24
C ILE A 241 15.31 -8.61 4.79
N ARG A 242 15.12 -8.93 6.08
CA ARG A 242 13.78 -8.95 6.70
C ARG A 242 13.10 -7.59 6.63
N TYR A 243 13.84 -6.51 6.89
CA TYR A 243 13.31 -5.16 6.77
C TYR A 243 12.90 -4.81 5.33
N LEU A 244 13.71 -5.17 4.34
CA LEU A 244 13.36 -5.01 2.92
C LEU A 244 12.02 -5.69 2.60
N TRP A 245 11.80 -6.91 3.11
CA TRP A 245 10.54 -7.64 2.92
C TRP A 245 9.34 -6.93 3.55
N VAL A 246 9.50 -6.41 4.77
CA VAL A 246 8.43 -5.62 5.42
C VAL A 246 8.07 -4.39 4.57
N LEU A 247 9.06 -3.67 4.06
CA LEU A 247 8.82 -2.50 3.20
C LEU A 247 8.11 -2.87 1.90
N LEU A 248 8.52 -3.96 1.25
CA LEU A 248 7.88 -4.46 0.03
C LEU A 248 6.43 -4.89 0.27
N TRP A 249 6.07 -5.29 1.48
CA TRP A 249 4.70 -5.61 1.87
C TRP A 249 3.87 -4.37 2.19
N VAL A 250 4.43 -3.40 2.93
CA VAL A 250 3.71 -2.19 3.34
C VAL A 250 3.49 -1.24 2.17
N LEU A 251 4.46 -1.11 1.26
CA LEU A 251 4.42 -0.14 0.16
C LEU A 251 3.14 -0.22 -0.72
N PRO A 252 2.67 -1.39 -1.17
CA PRO A 252 1.44 -1.46 -1.96
C PRO A 252 0.18 -1.09 -1.20
N PHE A 253 0.07 -1.45 0.09
CA PHE A 253 -1.07 -1.01 0.88
C PHE A 253 -1.04 0.51 1.12
N ALA A 254 0.14 1.07 1.38
CA ALA A 254 0.32 2.51 1.47
C ALA A 254 -0.13 3.20 0.18
N ILE A 255 0.23 2.67 -1.00
CA ILE A 255 -0.23 3.19 -2.30
C ILE A 255 -1.75 3.08 -2.41
N PHE A 256 -2.34 1.92 -2.10
CA PHE A 256 -3.79 1.68 -2.19
C PHE A 256 -4.58 2.69 -1.35
N PHE A 257 -4.28 2.82 -0.06
CA PHE A 257 -5.02 3.70 0.81
C PHE A 257 -4.77 5.18 0.51
N ASN A 258 -3.57 5.56 0.07
CA ASN A 258 -3.31 6.93 -0.36
C ASN A 258 -4.08 7.31 -1.64
N ILE A 259 -4.20 6.40 -2.61
CA ILE A 259 -5.07 6.63 -3.78
C ILE A 259 -6.51 6.85 -3.32
N GLY A 260 -6.99 6.04 -2.37
CA GLY A 260 -8.34 6.21 -1.82
C GLY A 260 -8.56 7.56 -1.14
N LEU A 261 -7.59 8.04 -0.36
CA LEU A 261 -7.67 9.36 0.28
C LEU A 261 -7.68 10.52 -0.75
N TYR A 262 -7.06 10.37 -1.91
CA TYR A 262 -7.08 11.39 -2.97
C TYR A 262 -8.34 11.39 -3.82
N ASP A 263 -8.87 10.21 -4.18
CA ASP A 263 -9.86 10.09 -5.25
C ASP A 263 -11.30 9.88 -4.72
N TYR A 264 -11.48 9.45 -3.47
CA TYR A 264 -12.80 9.04 -2.96
C TYR A 264 -13.55 10.15 -2.21
N PHE A 265 -13.11 11.41 -2.32
CA PHE A 265 -13.72 12.53 -1.59
C PHE A 265 -15.22 12.71 -1.87
N ARG A 266 -15.72 12.34 -3.06
CA ARG A 266 -17.17 12.42 -3.36
C ARG A 266 -18.02 11.51 -2.48
N ALA A 267 -17.49 10.35 -2.07
CA ALA A 267 -18.20 9.48 -1.13
C ALA A 267 -18.31 10.10 0.27
N THR A 268 -17.44 11.07 0.60
CA THR A 268 -17.51 11.80 1.87
C THR A 268 -18.73 12.72 1.91
N ASP A 269 -19.11 13.38 0.81
CA ASP A 269 -20.34 14.18 0.73
C ASP A 269 -21.57 13.29 1.01
N VAL A 270 -21.67 12.16 0.30
CA VAL A 270 -22.74 11.17 0.52
C VAL A 270 -22.78 10.69 1.97
N TRP A 271 -21.62 10.43 2.57
CA TRP A 271 -21.51 10.04 3.97
C TRP A 271 -21.99 11.16 4.91
N VAL A 272 -21.49 12.38 4.77
CA VAL A 272 -21.87 13.52 5.63
C VAL A 272 -23.36 13.81 5.54
N ARG A 273 -23.95 13.72 4.34
CA ARG A 273 -25.37 13.97 4.11
C ARG A 273 -26.26 12.96 4.82
N HIS A 274 -25.99 11.67 4.62
CA HIS A 274 -26.88 10.60 5.09
C HIS A 274 -26.58 10.13 6.52
N TYR A 275 -25.31 10.13 6.93
CA TYR A 275 -24.90 9.72 8.27
C TYR A 275 -24.86 10.89 9.26
N TRP A 276 -25.39 12.06 8.90
CA TRP A 276 -25.36 13.24 9.78
C TRP A 276 -25.96 13.00 11.16
N ARG A 277 -26.98 12.14 11.27
CA ARG A 277 -27.64 11.81 12.55
C ARG A 277 -26.92 10.72 13.34
N ASP A 278 -25.97 10.03 12.73
CA ASP A 278 -25.21 8.96 13.36
C ASP A 278 -24.46 9.51 14.59
N PRO A 279 -24.40 8.77 15.71
CA PRO A 279 -23.63 9.19 16.88
C PRO A 279 -22.17 9.55 16.54
N THR A 280 -21.53 8.86 15.60
CA THR A 280 -20.15 9.13 15.15
C THR A 280 -19.95 10.55 14.61
N MET A 281 -21.02 11.21 14.17
CA MET A 281 -20.97 12.59 13.67
C MET A 281 -21.10 13.66 14.77
N ALA A 282 -21.34 13.30 16.03
CA ALA A 282 -21.69 14.28 17.07
C ALA A 282 -20.64 15.38 17.27
N TRP A 283 -19.34 15.03 17.19
CA TRP A 283 -18.27 16.01 17.30
C TRP A 283 -18.30 17.06 16.18
N TYR A 284 -18.59 16.64 14.94
CA TYR A 284 -18.71 17.55 13.81
C TYR A 284 -19.93 18.46 13.98
N ARG A 285 -21.05 17.89 14.45
CA ARG A 285 -22.25 18.68 14.74
C ARG A 285 -21.99 19.71 15.82
N GLU A 286 -21.33 19.35 16.92
CA GLU A 286 -20.96 20.29 17.97
C GLU A 286 -20.01 21.39 17.47
N SER A 287 -19.06 21.04 16.59
CA SER A 287 -18.05 21.97 16.10
C SER A 287 -18.57 22.93 15.01
N PHE A 288 -19.50 22.49 14.17
CA PHE A 288 -19.92 23.23 12.97
C PHE A 288 -21.38 23.70 12.98
N CYS A 289 -22.23 23.19 13.89
CA CYS A 289 -23.61 23.67 14.02
C CYS A 289 -23.64 25.05 14.70
N MET A 290 -24.20 26.06 14.02
CA MET A 290 -24.47 27.38 14.59
C MET A 290 -25.99 27.62 14.70
N PRO A 291 -26.49 28.29 15.75
CA PRO A 291 -25.77 28.82 16.92
C PRO A 291 -25.45 27.72 17.96
N ALA A 292 -24.24 27.76 18.51
CA ALA A 292 -23.79 26.80 19.55
C ALA A 292 -24.60 26.86 20.86
N THR A 293 -25.47 27.86 21.02
CA THR A 293 -26.22 28.14 22.26
C THR A 293 -27.40 27.19 22.51
N THR A 294 -27.86 26.44 21.51
CA THR A 294 -28.92 25.42 21.66
C THR A 294 -28.30 24.03 21.65
N ALA A 295 -27.49 23.74 22.68
CA ALA A 295 -26.68 22.53 22.82
C ALA A 295 -27.46 21.21 22.75
N ASN A 296 -28.78 21.22 22.98
CA ASN A 296 -29.55 19.98 23.15
C ASN A 296 -29.87 19.22 21.85
N THR A 297 -29.77 19.85 20.66
CA THR A 297 -30.19 19.18 19.41
C THR A 297 -29.16 19.10 18.29
N LEU A 298 -28.01 19.76 18.43
CA LEU A 298 -26.83 19.61 17.57
C LEU A 298 -27.16 19.47 16.06
N CYS A 299 -28.09 20.26 15.51
CA CYS A 299 -28.48 20.24 14.09
C CYS A 299 -28.97 18.86 13.57
N THR A 300 -29.55 18.01 14.43
CA THR A 300 -30.01 16.64 14.06
C THR A 300 -31.40 16.60 13.39
N VAL A 301 -31.68 17.60 12.55
CA VAL A 301 -32.96 17.75 11.84
C VAL A 301 -33.29 16.45 11.09
N PRO A 302 -34.47 15.83 11.29
CA PRO A 302 -34.83 14.60 10.60
C PRO A 302 -34.82 14.81 9.08
N ILE A 303 -34.20 13.86 8.36
CA ILE A 303 -34.13 13.84 6.89
C ILE A 303 -35.39 13.10 6.40
N GLY A 304 -36.05 13.59 5.35
CA GLY A 304 -37.23 12.94 4.77
C GLY A 304 -38.57 13.17 5.49
N ALA A 305 -38.57 13.90 6.61
CA ALA A 305 -39.80 14.28 7.29
C ALA A 305 -40.66 15.21 6.41
N ASN A 306 -41.98 15.11 6.53
CA ASN A 306 -42.89 16.06 5.89
C ASN A 306 -42.47 17.49 6.31
N ARG A 307 -42.42 18.45 5.37
CA ARG A 307 -41.96 19.84 5.63
C ARG A 307 -42.60 20.47 6.88
N THR A 308 -43.83 20.06 7.19
CA THR A 308 -44.55 20.47 8.40
C THR A 308 -43.93 19.95 9.71
N GLU A 309 -43.44 18.71 9.73
CA GLU A 309 -42.76 18.10 10.86
C GLU A 309 -41.36 18.69 11.05
N GLU A 310 -40.61 18.88 9.96
CA GLU A 310 -39.31 19.57 9.99
C GLU A 310 -39.45 20.97 10.59
N ASN A 311 -40.44 21.74 10.12
CA ASN A 311 -40.71 23.09 10.64
C ASN A 311 -41.13 23.06 12.12
N ARG A 312 -41.94 22.09 12.55
CA ARG A 312 -42.33 21.96 13.97
C ARG A 312 -41.13 21.64 14.86
N TRP A 313 -40.28 20.71 14.43
CA TRP A 313 -39.05 20.39 15.14
C TRP A 313 -38.11 21.60 15.19
N CYS A 314 -38.02 22.35 14.09
CA CYS A 314 -37.19 23.54 14.01
C CYS A 314 -37.64 24.65 14.95
N LEU A 315 -38.95 24.95 14.96
CA LEU A 315 -39.52 25.97 15.85
C LEU A 315 -39.32 25.59 17.32
N ALA A 316 -39.46 24.30 17.66
CA ALA A 316 -39.28 23.82 19.02
C ALA A 316 -37.83 23.96 19.53
N ASN A 317 -36.84 23.81 18.66
CA ASN A 317 -35.42 23.72 19.07
C ASN A 317 -34.59 24.97 18.76
N TYR A 318 -34.90 25.66 17.66
CA TYR A 318 -34.12 26.78 17.13
C TYR A 318 -34.92 28.08 17.03
N ASN A 319 -36.23 28.05 17.32
CA ASN A 319 -37.15 29.17 17.10
C ASN A 319 -37.01 29.76 15.67
N SER A 320 -36.77 28.89 14.69
CA SER A 320 -36.56 29.22 13.28
C SER A 320 -37.43 28.31 12.41
N THR A 321 -37.65 28.70 11.16
CA THR A 321 -38.27 27.88 10.12
C THR A 321 -37.26 27.40 9.08
N GLU A 322 -35.99 27.82 9.19
CA GLU A 322 -34.94 27.57 8.18
C GLU A 322 -33.91 26.51 8.63
N CYS A 323 -34.36 25.46 9.33
CA CYS A 323 -33.45 24.40 9.82
C CYS A 323 -32.71 23.65 8.71
N SER A 324 -33.32 23.51 7.53
CA SER A 324 -32.65 22.92 6.38
C SER A 324 -31.39 23.71 6.01
N SER A 325 -31.45 25.05 6.02
CA SER A 325 -30.28 25.89 5.74
C SER A 325 -29.21 25.69 6.81
N ILE A 326 -29.58 25.75 8.08
CA ILE A 326 -28.64 25.58 9.20
C ILE A 326 -27.92 24.22 9.11
N ARG A 327 -28.66 23.14 8.84
CA ARG A 327 -28.07 21.80 8.65
C ARG A 327 -27.15 21.77 7.45
N ASN A 328 -27.59 22.26 6.29
CA ASN A 328 -26.81 22.20 5.06
C ASN A 328 -25.53 23.05 5.17
N ASP A 329 -25.57 24.18 5.86
CA ASP A 329 -24.39 25.02 6.13
C ASP A 329 -23.38 24.29 7.03
N ALA A 330 -23.86 23.59 8.06
CA ALA A 330 -23.02 22.77 8.95
C ALA A 330 -22.43 21.55 8.22
N GLN A 331 -23.23 20.87 7.39
CA GLN A 331 -22.77 19.75 6.54
C GLN A 331 -21.71 20.22 5.56
N SER A 332 -21.94 21.33 4.84
CA SER A 332 -20.98 21.90 3.90
C SER A 332 -19.66 22.30 4.59
N SER A 333 -19.72 22.89 5.78
CA SER A 333 -18.53 23.21 6.57
C SER A 333 -17.76 21.96 6.99
N THR A 334 -18.48 20.90 7.38
CA THR A 334 -17.91 19.59 7.74
C THR A 334 -17.23 18.93 6.54
N GLU A 335 -17.90 18.93 5.38
CA GLU A 335 -17.36 18.42 4.12
C GLU A 335 -16.07 19.14 3.72
N GLN A 336 -16.05 20.48 3.78
CA GLN A 336 -14.86 21.26 3.47
C GLN A 336 -13.70 20.92 4.42
N TRP A 337 -13.97 20.78 5.72
CA TRP A 337 -12.96 20.40 6.69
C TRP A 337 -12.41 18.98 6.43
N LEU A 338 -13.29 18.00 6.21
CA LEU A 338 -12.91 16.61 5.91
C LEU A 338 -12.11 16.53 4.61
N TYR A 339 -12.50 17.31 3.60
CA TYR A 339 -11.75 17.41 2.35
C TYR A 339 -10.31 17.86 2.59
N VAL A 340 -10.11 18.99 3.29
CA VAL A 340 -8.76 19.49 3.62
C VAL A 340 -7.97 18.47 4.45
N TYR A 341 -8.63 17.84 5.42
CA TYR A 341 -8.02 16.82 6.28
C TYR A 341 -7.55 15.58 5.50
N TYR A 342 -8.39 15.03 4.61
CA TYR A 342 -8.04 13.86 3.80
C TYR A 342 -6.95 14.18 2.78
N TYR A 343 -7.00 15.35 2.11
CA TYR A 343 -5.95 15.78 1.20
C TYR A 343 -4.60 16.00 1.90
N ALA A 344 -4.62 16.57 3.11
CA ALA A 344 -3.40 16.71 3.91
C ALA A 344 -2.81 15.32 4.24
N ASN A 345 -3.63 14.37 4.68
CA ASN A 345 -3.21 12.99 4.94
C ASN A 345 -2.64 12.30 3.69
N ALA A 346 -3.31 12.44 2.56
CA ALA A 346 -2.88 11.88 1.28
C ALA A 346 -1.56 12.50 0.79
N SER A 347 -1.36 13.81 1.02
CA SER A 347 -0.12 14.51 0.73
C SER A 347 1.04 13.98 1.56
N TRP A 348 0.84 13.80 2.86
CA TRP A 348 1.84 13.20 3.75
C TRP A 348 2.14 11.75 3.39
N GLY A 349 1.14 10.97 3.00
CA GLY A 349 1.35 9.59 2.60
C GLY A 349 2.01 9.45 1.24
N LEU A 350 1.81 10.36 0.29
CA LEU A 350 2.60 10.44 -0.93
C LEU A 350 4.09 10.66 -0.63
N VAL A 351 4.40 11.60 0.29
CA VAL A 351 5.78 11.82 0.76
C VAL A 351 6.33 10.54 1.38
N LEU A 352 5.55 9.84 2.22
CA LEU A 352 5.95 8.57 2.82
C LEU A 352 6.25 7.51 1.75
N ILE A 353 5.38 7.33 0.76
CA ILE A 353 5.57 6.37 -0.35
C ILE A 353 6.87 6.68 -1.12
N CYS A 354 7.12 7.95 -1.43
CA CYS A 354 8.37 8.36 -2.09
C CYS A 354 9.59 8.00 -1.23
N LEU A 355 9.54 8.23 0.08
CA LEU A 355 10.62 7.88 1.00
C LEU A 355 10.82 6.37 1.09
N LEU A 356 9.75 5.59 1.19
CA LEU A 356 9.80 4.12 1.20
C LEU A 356 10.45 3.59 -0.09
N PHE A 357 10.09 4.16 -1.24
CA PHE A 357 10.72 3.81 -2.53
C PHE A 357 12.22 4.09 -2.50
N LEU A 358 12.65 5.25 -1.99
CA LEU A 358 14.08 5.56 -1.86
C LEU A 358 14.81 4.63 -0.89
N VAL A 359 14.18 4.26 0.22
CA VAL A 359 14.73 3.30 1.19
C VAL A 359 14.89 1.92 0.57
N VAL A 360 13.86 1.42 -0.13
CA VAL A 360 13.91 0.13 -0.84
C VAL A 360 15.05 0.12 -1.87
N ASN A 361 15.15 1.16 -2.70
CA ASN A 361 16.22 1.24 -3.70
C ASN A 361 17.62 1.32 -3.06
N THR A 362 17.75 2.05 -1.95
CA THR A 362 19.03 2.15 -1.22
C THR A 362 19.39 0.81 -0.57
N LEU A 363 18.42 0.09 -0.01
CA LEU A 363 18.61 -1.25 0.56
C LEU A 363 19.02 -2.26 -0.52
N GLU A 364 18.38 -2.25 -1.69
CA GLU A 364 18.75 -3.12 -2.81
C GLU A 364 20.14 -2.80 -3.37
N GLY A 365 20.61 -1.56 -3.26
CA GLY A 365 21.99 -1.18 -3.59
C GLY A 365 23.02 -1.71 -2.59
N ILE A 366 22.67 -1.72 -1.29
CA ILE A 366 23.56 -2.18 -0.22
C ILE A 366 23.62 -3.71 -0.15
N ILE A 367 22.48 -4.38 -0.32
CA ILE A 367 22.39 -5.85 -0.28
C ILE A 367 22.81 -6.38 -1.65
N SER A 368 23.79 -7.29 -1.69
CA SER A 368 24.24 -7.84 -2.96
C SER A 368 23.09 -8.55 -3.69
N ARG A 369 22.98 -8.31 -5.01
CA ARG A 369 21.97 -8.93 -5.88
C ARG A 369 21.82 -10.45 -5.68
N PRO A 370 22.89 -11.27 -5.56
CA PRO A 370 22.72 -12.72 -5.39
C PRO A 370 22.03 -13.08 -4.06
N LEU A 371 22.27 -12.33 -2.98
CA LEU A 371 21.59 -12.56 -1.71
C LEU A 371 20.10 -12.22 -1.79
N VAL A 372 19.75 -11.13 -2.48
CA VAL A 372 18.35 -10.77 -2.73
C VAL A 372 17.66 -11.82 -3.57
N GLN A 373 18.31 -12.32 -4.63
CA GLN A 373 17.76 -13.39 -5.48
C GLN A 373 17.51 -14.67 -4.68
N LYS A 374 18.49 -15.14 -3.91
CA LYS A 374 18.35 -16.33 -3.05
C LYS A 374 17.22 -16.16 -2.03
N SER A 375 17.09 -14.97 -1.45
CA SER A 375 15.98 -14.67 -0.53
C SER A 375 14.63 -14.62 -1.23
N ARG A 376 14.55 -14.11 -2.48
CA ARG A 376 13.31 -14.12 -3.27
C ARG A 376 12.88 -15.53 -3.62
N GLU A 377 13.84 -16.41 -3.95
CA GLU A 377 13.58 -17.83 -4.20
C GLU A 377 13.01 -18.55 -2.97
N SER A 378 13.52 -18.27 -1.77
CA SER A 378 13.02 -18.91 -0.55
C SER A 378 11.65 -18.36 -0.11
N ASN A 379 11.32 -17.12 -0.49
CA ASN A 379 10.17 -16.38 0.01
C ASN A 379 9.06 -16.18 -1.04
N VAL A 380 9.09 -16.90 -2.17
CA VAL A 380 8.03 -16.82 -3.20
C VAL A 380 6.62 -16.98 -2.61
N PRO A 381 6.35 -17.96 -1.71
CA PRO A 381 5.01 -18.12 -1.14
C PRO A 381 4.60 -16.93 -0.27
N ALA A 382 5.54 -16.39 0.50
CA ALA A 382 5.29 -15.20 1.30
C ALA A 382 4.96 -14.00 0.40
N TRP A 383 5.66 -13.83 -0.72
CA TRP A 383 5.37 -12.75 -1.64
C TRP A 383 3.97 -12.83 -2.28
N MET A 384 3.46 -14.05 -2.49
CA MET A 384 2.10 -14.29 -2.99
C MET A 384 1.03 -14.21 -1.91
N ALA A 385 1.39 -14.23 -0.62
CA ALA A 385 0.40 -14.21 0.45
C ALA A 385 -0.43 -12.91 0.45
N LEU A 386 0.19 -11.77 0.12
CA LEU A 386 -0.52 -10.48 0.04
C LEU A 386 -1.64 -10.48 -1.02
N PRO A 387 -1.37 -10.79 -2.32
CA PRO A 387 -2.45 -10.85 -3.31
C PRO A 387 -3.46 -11.95 -3.01
N ILE A 388 -3.07 -13.08 -2.39
CA ILE A 388 -4.04 -14.10 -1.94
C ILE A 388 -5.00 -13.51 -0.91
N ILE A 389 -4.47 -12.96 0.18
CA ILE A 389 -5.30 -12.40 1.27
C ILE A 389 -6.16 -11.28 0.73
N GLY A 390 -5.58 -10.36 -0.06
CA GLY A 390 -6.32 -9.25 -0.64
C GLY A 390 -7.44 -9.70 -1.60
N CYS A 391 -7.17 -10.61 -2.54
CA CYS A 391 -8.22 -11.15 -3.42
C CYS A 391 -9.29 -11.91 -2.63
N VAL A 392 -8.95 -12.66 -1.57
CA VAL A 392 -9.94 -13.33 -0.70
C VAL A 392 -10.79 -12.31 0.05
N THR A 393 -10.17 -11.35 0.73
CA THR A 393 -10.88 -10.36 1.55
C THR A 393 -11.80 -9.51 0.69
N PHE A 394 -11.31 -8.91 -0.39
CA PHE A 394 -12.13 -8.09 -1.28
C PHE A 394 -13.11 -8.92 -2.10
N GLY A 395 -12.74 -10.14 -2.52
CA GLY A 395 -13.66 -11.07 -3.15
C GLY A 395 -14.83 -11.44 -2.23
N PHE A 396 -14.57 -11.69 -0.95
CA PHE A 396 -15.60 -11.99 0.04
C PHE A 396 -16.48 -10.78 0.32
N VAL A 397 -15.88 -9.62 0.55
CA VAL A 397 -16.62 -8.35 0.74
C VAL A 397 -17.52 -8.08 -0.46
N PHE A 398 -16.97 -8.12 -1.67
CA PHE A 398 -17.75 -7.81 -2.86
C PHE A 398 -18.81 -8.85 -3.16
N THR A 399 -18.58 -10.13 -2.87
CA THR A 399 -19.55 -11.20 -3.17
C THR A 399 -20.65 -11.32 -2.13
N PHE A 400 -20.32 -11.16 -0.84
CA PHE A 400 -21.18 -11.57 0.26
C PHE A 400 -21.54 -10.45 1.25
N ALA A 401 -20.72 -9.40 1.38
CA ALA A 401 -21.05 -8.34 2.33
C ALA A 401 -22.29 -7.59 1.87
N GLU A 402 -23.25 -7.44 2.77
CA GLU A 402 -24.48 -6.71 2.48
C GLU A 402 -24.13 -5.25 2.14
N THR A 403 -23.13 -4.65 2.79
CA THR A 403 -22.64 -3.29 2.50
C THR A 403 -22.01 -3.09 1.11
N SER A 404 -21.76 -4.16 0.36
CA SER A 404 -21.23 -4.08 -1.00
C SER A 404 -22.35 -3.92 -2.01
N VAL A 405 -22.27 -2.89 -2.84
CA VAL A 405 -23.22 -2.70 -3.96
C VAL A 405 -22.89 -3.64 -5.13
N LEU A 406 -21.70 -4.24 -5.10
CA LEU A 406 -21.22 -5.21 -6.09
C LEU A 406 -21.62 -6.65 -5.73
N ASN A 407 -22.53 -6.83 -4.76
CA ASN A 407 -22.94 -8.12 -4.23
C ASN A 407 -23.66 -8.97 -5.29
N THR A 408 -23.53 -10.28 -5.18
CA THR A 408 -24.28 -11.24 -6.01
C THR A 408 -25.79 -11.19 -5.81
N ARG A 409 -26.25 -10.64 -4.69
CA ARG A 409 -27.67 -10.44 -4.38
C ARG A 409 -28.26 -9.18 -5.00
N THR A 410 -27.43 -8.26 -5.47
CA THR A 410 -27.90 -7.11 -6.22
C THR A 410 -28.00 -7.52 -7.68
N ASP A 411 -29.14 -7.23 -8.32
CA ASP A 411 -29.34 -7.44 -9.76
C ASP A 411 -28.48 -6.46 -10.61
N SER A 412 -27.28 -6.13 -10.11
CA SER A 412 -26.30 -5.27 -10.76
C SER A 412 -25.44 -6.07 -11.72
N ASP A 413 -25.22 -5.53 -12.92
CA ASP A 413 -24.34 -6.13 -13.93
C ASP A 413 -22.89 -6.31 -13.45
N ALA A 414 -22.49 -5.64 -12.36
CA ALA A 414 -21.15 -5.71 -11.78
C ALA A 414 -20.96 -6.84 -10.75
N ASN A 415 -21.97 -7.70 -10.53
CA ASN A 415 -21.94 -8.76 -9.52
C ASN A 415 -20.86 -9.84 -9.76
N PHE A 416 -20.29 -9.93 -10.96
CA PHE A 416 -19.22 -10.87 -11.30
C PHE A 416 -17.85 -10.48 -10.73
N ILE A 417 -17.66 -9.21 -10.33
CA ILE A 417 -16.36 -8.70 -9.84
C ILE A 417 -15.90 -9.49 -8.60
N GLY A 418 -16.79 -9.69 -7.63
CA GLY A 418 -16.49 -10.44 -6.40
C GLY A 418 -16.05 -11.88 -6.65
N PRO A 419 -16.85 -12.71 -7.35
CA PRO A 419 -16.47 -14.07 -7.73
C PRO A 419 -15.17 -14.16 -8.52
N LEU A 420 -14.90 -13.19 -9.41
CA LEU A 420 -13.67 -13.15 -10.19
C LEU A 420 -12.43 -12.88 -9.32
N TYR A 421 -12.54 -12.05 -8.27
CA TYR A 421 -11.48 -11.93 -7.26
C TYR A 421 -11.23 -13.25 -6.51
N LEU A 422 -12.28 -13.97 -6.11
CA LEU A 422 -12.15 -15.26 -5.43
C LEU A 422 -11.48 -16.32 -6.33
N ALA A 423 -11.86 -16.37 -7.60
CA ALA A 423 -11.20 -17.22 -8.59
C ALA A 423 -9.71 -16.84 -8.75
N THR A 424 -9.41 -15.54 -8.83
CA THR A 424 -8.04 -15.04 -8.91
C THR A 424 -7.22 -15.38 -7.67
N ALA A 425 -7.83 -15.35 -6.47
CA ALA A 425 -7.20 -15.80 -5.23
C ALA A 425 -6.81 -17.29 -5.30
N GLY A 426 -7.70 -18.14 -5.84
CA GLY A 426 -7.41 -19.56 -6.07
C GLY A 426 -6.21 -19.77 -7.00
N LEU A 427 -6.11 -18.97 -8.07
CA LEU A 427 -4.96 -19.01 -8.98
C LEU A 427 -3.67 -18.54 -8.30
N PHE A 428 -3.71 -17.46 -7.52
CA PHE A 428 -2.55 -17.02 -6.74
C PHE A 428 -2.12 -18.07 -5.71
N PHE A 429 -3.07 -18.73 -5.05
CA PHE A 429 -2.79 -19.82 -4.12
C PHE A 429 -2.10 -21.00 -4.82
N LEU A 430 -2.61 -21.41 -6.00
CA LEU A 430 -1.96 -22.43 -6.83
C LEU A 430 -0.54 -22.01 -7.24
N SER A 431 -0.35 -20.75 -7.64
CA SER A 431 0.96 -20.18 -7.96
C SER A 431 1.92 -20.22 -6.76
N ALA A 432 1.45 -19.91 -5.55
CA ALA A 432 2.23 -19.98 -4.32
C ALA A 432 2.67 -21.42 -3.99
N MET A 433 1.76 -22.39 -4.15
CA MET A 433 2.07 -23.82 -3.97
C MET A 433 3.11 -24.31 -4.99
N LEU A 434 2.98 -23.93 -6.27
CA LEU A 434 3.97 -24.22 -7.30
C LEU A 434 5.33 -23.58 -6.99
N GLY A 435 5.34 -22.31 -6.56
CA GLY A 435 6.55 -21.60 -6.14
C GLY A 435 7.27 -22.29 -4.99
N TRP A 436 6.52 -22.74 -3.97
CA TRP A 436 7.05 -23.51 -2.85
C TRP A 436 7.66 -24.84 -3.32
N TYR A 437 6.98 -25.57 -4.20
CA TYR A 437 7.51 -26.81 -4.77
C TYR A 437 8.81 -26.58 -5.56
N ILE A 438 8.86 -25.51 -6.37
CA ILE A 438 10.07 -25.12 -7.12
C ILE A 438 11.23 -24.79 -6.17
N SER A 439 10.97 -24.15 -5.02
CA SER A 439 12.01 -23.82 -4.04
C SER A 439 12.56 -25.05 -3.30
N VAL A 440 11.71 -26.05 -3.03
CA VAL A 440 12.13 -27.27 -2.29
C VAL A 440 12.80 -28.30 -3.21
N SER A 441 12.43 -28.35 -4.49
CA SER A 441 12.98 -29.33 -5.43
C SER A 441 14.46 -29.05 -5.78
N SER A 442 15.35 -30.00 -5.44
CA SER A 442 16.77 -29.95 -5.85
C SER A 442 17.00 -30.69 -7.18
N ILE A 443 17.94 -30.17 -7.99
CA ILE A 443 18.32 -30.79 -9.26
C ILE A 443 19.43 -31.82 -8.99
N ARG A 444 19.06 -33.10 -8.86
CA ARG A 444 20.02 -34.20 -8.68
C ARG A 444 20.23 -35.07 -9.93
N ASN A 445 19.29 -35.04 -10.86
CA ASN A 445 19.28 -35.89 -12.06
C ASN A 445 18.57 -35.15 -13.21
N SER A 446 18.87 -35.52 -14.46
CA SER A 446 18.24 -35.00 -15.67
C SER A 446 16.71 -35.11 -15.66
N ARG A 447 16.16 -36.20 -15.10
CA ARG A 447 14.70 -36.37 -14.89
C ARG A 447 14.14 -35.32 -13.94
N ASN A 448 14.82 -35.03 -12.83
CA ASN A 448 14.40 -34.01 -11.88
C ASN A 448 14.51 -32.60 -12.48
N LYS A 449 15.54 -32.35 -13.30
CA LYS A 449 15.68 -31.10 -14.09
C LYS A 449 14.46 -30.90 -15.02
N ARG A 450 14.05 -31.94 -15.76
CA ARG A 450 12.86 -31.89 -16.63
C ARG A 450 11.58 -31.64 -15.85
N ASN A 451 11.38 -32.35 -14.73
CA ASN A 451 10.21 -32.14 -13.88
C ASN A 451 10.16 -30.71 -13.33
N LYS A 452 11.27 -30.20 -12.77
CA LYS A 452 11.36 -28.82 -12.26
C LYS A 452 11.07 -27.79 -13.36
N LEU A 453 11.55 -28.02 -14.58
CA LEU A 453 11.25 -27.18 -15.73
C LEU A 453 9.75 -27.18 -16.09
N ILE A 454 9.08 -28.34 -16.04
CA ILE A 454 7.63 -28.45 -16.26
C ILE A 454 6.88 -27.61 -15.21
N PHE A 455 7.21 -27.73 -13.92
CA PHE A 455 6.56 -26.94 -12.87
C PHE A 455 6.77 -25.43 -13.04
N ILE A 456 7.94 -24.99 -13.50
CA ILE A 456 8.20 -23.57 -13.81
C ILE A 456 7.36 -23.11 -15.00
N ILE A 457 7.20 -23.93 -16.04
CA ILE A 457 6.33 -23.60 -17.18
C ILE A 457 4.88 -23.50 -16.70
N THR A 458 4.39 -24.44 -15.88
CA THR A 458 3.05 -24.38 -15.30
C THR A 458 2.87 -23.13 -14.44
N PHE A 459 3.85 -22.79 -13.61
CA PHE A 459 3.86 -21.56 -12.81
C PHE A 459 3.73 -20.30 -13.68
N LEU A 460 4.48 -20.23 -14.79
CA LEU A 460 4.39 -19.12 -15.75
C LEU A 460 3.02 -19.04 -16.42
N VAL A 461 2.44 -20.17 -16.83
CA VAL A 461 1.09 -20.22 -17.42
C VAL A 461 0.04 -19.72 -16.43
N VAL A 462 0.10 -20.18 -15.16
CA VAL A 462 -0.82 -19.72 -14.10
C VAL A 462 -0.69 -18.21 -13.88
N LEU A 463 0.53 -17.66 -13.87
CA LEU A 463 0.74 -16.21 -13.74
C LEU A 463 0.18 -15.41 -14.92
N ILE A 464 0.24 -15.94 -16.14
CA ILE A 464 -0.37 -15.30 -17.32
C ILE A 464 -1.89 -15.28 -17.18
N LEU A 465 -2.51 -16.38 -16.71
CA LEU A 465 -3.95 -16.45 -16.44
C LEU A 465 -4.37 -15.46 -15.34
N ILE A 466 -3.59 -15.36 -14.27
CA ILE A 466 -3.79 -14.35 -13.21
C ILE A 466 -3.74 -12.94 -13.80
N LEU A 467 -2.74 -12.64 -14.62
CA LEU A 467 -2.59 -11.32 -15.22
C LEU A 467 -3.76 -10.98 -16.15
N PHE A 468 -4.25 -11.93 -16.93
CA PHE A 468 -5.46 -11.77 -17.74
C PHE A 468 -6.69 -11.48 -16.87
N ALA A 469 -6.91 -12.25 -15.80
CA ALA A 469 -8.02 -12.04 -14.87
C ALA A 469 -7.95 -10.66 -14.18
N LEU A 470 -6.76 -10.23 -13.77
CA LEU A 470 -6.55 -8.91 -13.16
C LEU A 470 -6.73 -7.76 -14.14
N VAL A 471 -6.32 -7.92 -15.41
CA VAL A 471 -6.58 -6.92 -16.46
C VAL A 471 -8.08 -6.85 -16.73
N ALA A 472 -8.79 -7.98 -16.79
CA ALA A 472 -10.24 -7.99 -16.94
C ALA A 472 -10.93 -7.28 -15.76
N LEU A 473 -10.52 -7.57 -14.52
CA LEU A 473 -10.99 -6.86 -13.33
C LEU A 473 -10.71 -5.36 -13.40
N PHE A 474 -9.47 -4.98 -13.75
CA PHE A 474 -9.09 -3.57 -13.86
C PHE A 474 -9.94 -2.83 -14.89
N VAL A 475 -10.07 -3.38 -16.11
CA VAL A 475 -10.84 -2.76 -17.20
C VAL A 475 -12.32 -2.68 -16.84
N ALA A 476 -12.92 -3.76 -16.35
CA ALA A 476 -14.32 -3.76 -15.91
C ALA A 476 -14.57 -2.69 -14.83
N SER A 477 -13.71 -2.65 -13.81
CA SER A 477 -13.84 -1.69 -12.71
C SER A 477 -13.64 -0.24 -13.16
N ILE A 478 -12.75 0.03 -14.12
CA ILE A 478 -12.62 1.39 -14.72
C ILE A 478 -13.86 1.77 -15.52
N ILE A 479 -14.43 0.85 -16.32
CA ILE A 479 -15.65 1.09 -17.09
C ILE A 479 -16.81 1.49 -16.16
N PHE A 480 -17.01 0.78 -15.05
CA PHE A 480 -18.02 1.11 -14.05
C PHE A 480 -17.70 2.39 -13.26
N SER A 481 -16.42 2.67 -13.00
CA SER A 481 -15.97 3.86 -12.26
C SER A 481 -16.17 5.16 -13.03
N THR A 482 -15.80 5.17 -14.31
CA THR A 482 -15.67 6.40 -15.11
C THR A 482 -16.99 6.88 -15.71
N SER A 483 -18.11 6.26 -15.36
CA SER A 483 -19.44 6.54 -15.93
C SER A 483 -19.48 6.49 -17.46
N PHE A 484 -18.54 5.79 -18.13
CA PHE A 484 -18.66 5.52 -19.57
C PHE A 484 -19.96 4.78 -19.89
N VAL A 485 -20.43 4.00 -18.92
CA VAL A 485 -21.78 3.45 -18.90
C VAL A 485 -22.52 4.21 -17.81
N GLU A 486 -23.42 5.13 -18.20
CA GLU A 486 -24.48 5.54 -17.29
C GLU A 486 -25.19 4.25 -16.87
N ILE A 487 -25.12 3.89 -15.60
CA ILE A 487 -25.87 2.75 -15.08
C ILE A 487 -27.30 3.27 -14.90
N PRO A 488 -28.26 2.94 -15.79
CA PRO A 488 -29.62 3.43 -15.65
C PRO A 488 -30.24 2.71 -14.45
N LEU A 489 -30.05 3.29 -13.26
CA LEU A 489 -30.66 2.79 -12.04
C LEU A 489 -32.15 3.14 -12.12
N THR A 490 -32.98 2.12 -12.20
CA THR A 490 -34.42 2.30 -12.01
C THR A 490 -34.69 2.76 -10.58
N GLU A 491 -35.76 3.52 -10.34
CA GLU A 491 -36.11 4.02 -9.00
C GLU A 491 -36.20 2.90 -7.95
N THR A 492 -36.68 1.73 -8.36
CA THR A 492 -36.78 0.54 -7.50
C THR A 492 -35.41 -0.05 -7.17
N GLN A 493 -34.48 -0.09 -8.13
CA GLN A 493 -33.09 -0.49 -7.89
C GLN A 493 -32.37 0.52 -7.00
N ARG A 494 -32.54 1.82 -7.24
CA ARG A 494 -32.00 2.90 -6.39
C ARG A 494 -32.42 2.72 -4.94
N GLY A 495 -33.73 2.58 -4.69
CA GLY A 495 -34.27 2.41 -3.34
C GLY A 495 -33.78 1.14 -2.64
N ASN A 496 -33.71 0.00 -3.36
CA ASN A 496 -33.19 -1.24 -2.81
C ASN A 496 -31.69 -1.14 -2.45
N LEU A 497 -30.88 -0.49 -3.30
CA LEU A 497 -29.46 -0.30 -3.05
C LEU A 497 -29.23 0.69 -1.90
N ALA A 498 -29.99 1.78 -1.85
CA ALA A 498 -29.93 2.75 -0.77
C ALA A 498 -30.23 2.09 0.59
N CYS A 499 -31.25 1.24 0.70
CA CYS A 499 -31.55 0.50 1.93
C CYS A 499 -30.41 -0.42 2.39
N ILE A 500 -29.65 -0.96 1.44
CA ILE A 500 -28.54 -1.86 1.73
C ILE A 500 -27.31 -1.05 2.20
N ILE A 501 -27.08 0.11 1.57
CA ILE A 501 -25.97 1.01 1.88
C ILE A 501 -26.22 1.76 3.20
N ASP A 502 -27.46 2.14 3.46
CA ASP A 502 -27.83 2.89 4.65
C ASP A 502 -28.02 1.97 5.85
N GLN A 503 -26.95 1.85 6.63
CA GLN A 503 -26.99 1.10 7.89
C GLN A 503 -27.32 1.98 9.09
N SER A 504 -27.35 3.30 8.89
CA SER A 504 -27.62 4.27 9.96
C SER A 504 -29.10 4.47 10.24
N GLY A 505 -29.98 3.91 9.40
CA GLY A 505 -31.42 4.17 9.47
C GLY A 505 -31.77 5.61 9.09
N SER A 506 -30.95 6.25 8.27
CA SER A 506 -31.21 7.58 7.71
C SER A 506 -32.31 7.57 6.65
N CYS A 507 -32.48 6.43 5.98
CA CYS A 507 -33.46 6.17 4.96
C CYS A 507 -34.78 5.69 5.57
N THR A 508 -35.90 6.15 5.00
CA THR A 508 -37.24 5.64 5.33
C THR A 508 -37.74 4.60 4.32
N GLY A 509 -38.67 3.75 4.75
CA GLY A 509 -39.34 2.80 3.87
C GLY A 509 -38.56 1.52 3.55
N CYS A 510 -37.49 1.19 4.29
CA CYS A 510 -36.78 -0.08 4.08
C CYS A 510 -37.59 -1.33 4.46
N ASP A 511 -38.70 -1.19 5.18
CA ASP A 511 -39.62 -2.30 5.47
C ASP A 511 -40.59 -2.58 4.30
N LEU A 512 -40.67 -1.69 3.31
CA LEU A 512 -41.53 -1.88 2.15
C LEU A 512 -41.02 -3.05 1.27
N PRO A 513 -41.92 -3.71 0.52
CA PRO A 513 -41.55 -4.81 -0.37
C PRO A 513 -40.44 -4.43 -1.36
N LYS A 514 -39.55 -5.38 -1.67
CA LYS A 514 -38.53 -5.21 -2.72
C LYS A 514 -39.23 -4.89 -4.05
N GLY A 515 -39.05 -3.66 -4.54
CA GLY A 515 -39.71 -3.17 -5.76
C GLY A 515 -40.60 -1.96 -5.56
N ASP A 516 -40.85 -1.50 -4.33
CA ASP A 516 -41.56 -0.24 -4.10
C ASP A 516 -40.64 0.96 -4.47
N PRO A 517 -41.10 1.88 -5.34
CA PRO A 517 -40.32 3.08 -5.70
C PRO A 517 -40.12 4.06 -4.53
N ASN A 518 -40.92 3.95 -3.46
CA ASN A 518 -40.85 4.83 -2.29
C ASN A 518 -39.85 4.35 -1.23
N ARG A 519 -38.95 3.40 -1.55
CA ARG A 519 -37.85 3.02 -0.65
C ARG A 519 -36.73 4.07 -0.72
N CYS A 520 -36.30 4.56 0.43
CA CYS A 520 -35.26 5.58 0.57
C CYS A 520 -35.43 6.79 -0.35
N PRO A 521 -36.56 7.52 -0.31
CA PRO A 521 -36.72 8.71 -1.15
C PRO A 521 -35.66 9.79 -0.86
N GLU A 522 -35.00 9.73 0.29
CA GLU A 522 -33.93 10.65 0.70
C GLU A 522 -32.64 10.47 -0.10
N TRP A 523 -32.38 9.26 -0.63
CA TRP A 523 -31.16 8.92 -1.35
C TRP A 523 -31.31 9.21 -2.84
N SER A 524 -30.55 10.16 -3.37
CA SER A 524 -30.59 10.44 -4.81
C SER A 524 -29.92 9.35 -5.64
N THR A 525 -30.27 9.23 -6.92
CA THR A 525 -29.58 8.32 -7.86
C THR A 525 -28.09 8.62 -7.92
N SER A 526 -27.71 9.91 -7.91
CA SER A 526 -26.31 10.35 -7.87
C SER A 526 -25.56 9.89 -6.63
N ASP A 527 -26.21 9.81 -5.47
CA ASP A 527 -25.58 9.34 -4.23
C ASP A 527 -25.22 7.86 -4.35
N VAL A 528 -26.19 7.04 -4.77
CA VAL A 528 -25.98 5.59 -4.96
C VAL A 528 -24.93 5.34 -6.03
N THR A 529 -25.00 6.03 -7.17
CA THR A 529 -23.98 5.94 -8.24
C THR A 529 -22.60 6.33 -7.74
N THR A 530 -22.47 7.37 -6.91
CA THR A 530 -21.17 7.80 -6.34
C THR A 530 -20.56 6.72 -5.45
N VAL A 531 -21.38 6.03 -4.64
CA VAL A 531 -20.91 4.90 -3.80
C VAL A 531 -20.45 3.73 -4.68
N ILE A 532 -21.21 3.37 -5.71
CA ILE A 532 -20.84 2.32 -6.68
C ILE A 532 -19.52 2.64 -7.37
N GLN A 533 -19.39 3.85 -7.91
CA GLN A 533 -18.18 4.32 -8.58
C GLN A 533 -16.97 4.26 -7.64
N THR A 534 -17.15 4.62 -6.38
CA THR A 534 -16.08 4.57 -5.37
C THR A 534 -15.62 3.13 -5.11
N GLN A 535 -16.55 2.17 -4.97
CA GLN A 535 -16.19 0.75 -4.81
C GLN A 535 -15.52 0.18 -6.07
N ALA A 536 -15.98 0.58 -7.26
CA ALA A 536 -15.37 0.19 -8.53
C ALA A 536 -13.94 0.75 -8.66
N LYS A 537 -13.69 2.02 -8.30
CA LYS A 537 -12.35 2.61 -8.26
C LYS A 537 -11.42 1.89 -7.27
N ALA A 538 -11.93 1.53 -6.10
CA ALA A 538 -11.19 0.73 -5.13
C ALA A 538 -10.81 -0.64 -5.71
N SER A 539 -11.73 -1.32 -6.38
CA SER A 539 -11.41 -2.54 -7.10
C SER A 539 -10.34 -2.31 -8.18
N ALA A 540 -10.46 -1.28 -9.03
CA ALA A 540 -9.49 -1.00 -10.08
C ALA A 540 -8.08 -0.77 -9.51
N SER A 541 -7.95 0.07 -8.48
CA SER A 541 -6.66 0.35 -7.83
C SER A 541 -6.03 -0.91 -7.23
N LEU A 542 -6.82 -1.77 -6.59
CA LEU A 542 -6.36 -3.03 -6.03
C LEU A 542 -5.87 -4.01 -7.12
N SER A 543 -6.64 -4.12 -8.21
CA SER A 543 -6.27 -4.95 -9.37
C SER A 543 -4.96 -4.49 -9.99
N ALA A 544 -4.76 -3.18 -10.14
CA ALA A 544 -3.51 -2.61 -10.65
C ALA A 544 -2.31 -2.95 -9.76
N ILE A 545 -2.48 -2.91 -8.44
CA ILE A 545 -1.44 -3.33 -7.49
C ILE A 545 -1.10 -4.82 -7.67
N PHE A 546 -2.11 -5.69 -7.72
CA PHE A 546 -1.88 -7.13 -7.91
C PHE A 546 -1.29 -7.46 -9.28
N MET A 547 -1.56 -6.66 -10.32
CA MET A 547 -0.88 -6.79 -11.61
C MET A 547 0.62 -6.57 -11.48
N ILE A 548 1.07 -5.59 -10.68
CA ILE A 548 2.49 -5.35 -10.43
C ILE A 548 3.14 -6.57 -9.76
N TYR A 549 2.45 -7.20 -8.81
CA TYR A 549 2.88 -8.46 -8.19
C TYR A 549 2.99 -9.59 -9.23
N ALA A 550 1.95 -9.79 -10.04
CA ALA A 550 1.92 -10.83 -11.06
C ALA A 550 3.04 -10.64 -12.11
N VAL A 551 3.24 -9.42 -12.61
CA VAL A 551 4.33 -9.08 -13.55
C VAL A 551 5.70 -9.33 -12.94
N SER A 552 5.89 -8.93 -11.69
CA SER A 552 7.15 -9.13 -11.00
C SER A 552 7.44 -10.63 -10.82
N ALA A 553 6.42 -11.41 -10.48
CA ALA A 553 6.54 -12.86 -10.34
C ALA A 553 6.78 -13.56 -11.68
N LEU A 554 6.19 -13.04 -12.75
CA LEU A 554 6.42 -13.52 -14.10
C LEU A 554 7.89 -13.31 -14.50
N ARG A 555 8.44 -12.12 -14.24
CA ARG A 555 9.88 -11.83 -14.47
C ARG A 555 10.77 -12.78 -13.67
N PHE A 556 10.43 -13.03 -12.41
CA PHE A 556 11.16 -13.98 -11.58
C PHE A 556 11.10 -15.41 -12.14
N GLY A 557 9.92 -15.90 -12.54
CA GLY A 557 9.75 -17.20 -13.18
C GLY A 557 10.57 -17.36 -14.46
N TRP A 558 10.62 -16.30 -15.28
CA TRP A 558 11.46 -16.27 -16.50
C TRP A 558 12.96 -16.34 -16.18
N GLY A 559 13.40 -15.61 -15.16
CA GLY A 559 14.79 -15.67 -14.66
C GLY A 559 15.15 -17.09 -14.22
N MET A 560 14.33 -17.73 -13.39
CA MET A 560 14.54 -19.11 -12.94
C MET A 560 14.60 -20.09 -14.11
N ARG A 561 13.70 -19.95 -15.10
CA ARG A 561 13.69 -20.79 -16.30
C ARG A 561 15.02 -20.69 -17.05
N ARG A 562 15.55 -19.48 -17.20
CA ARG A 562 16.83 -19.23 -17.87
C ARG A 562 18.00 -19.87 -17.09
N HIS A 563 18.05 -19.68 -15.77
CA HIS A 563 19.10 -20.26 -14.93
C HIS A 563 19.10 -21.79 -14.96
N ILE A 564 17.94 -22.44 -14.86
CA ILE A 564 17.86 -23.91 -14.89
C ILE A 564 18.22 -24.47 -16.27
N ARG A 565 17.94 -23.76 -17.36
CA ARG A 565 18.37 -24.18 -18.70
C ARG A 565 19.90 -24.20 -18.81
N MET A 566 20.57 -23.17 -18.30
CA MET A 566 22.03 -23.05 -18.33
C MET A 566 22.76 -24.00 -17.37
N TYR A 567 22.09 -24.49 -16.32
CA TYR A 567 22.71 -25.41 -15.37
C TYR A 567 23.12 -26.72 -16.07
N GLN A 568 24.41 -26.86 -16.37
CA GLN A 568 25.01 -28.13 -16.82
C GLN A 568 25.19 -29.03 -15.60
N ILE A 569 24.78 -30.29 -15.72
CA ILE A 569 25.02 -31.28 -14.67
C ILE A 569 26.42 -31.81 -14.97
N GLU A 570 27.45 -31.20 -14.39
CA GLU A 570 28.77 -31.80 -14.36
C GLU A 570 28.67 -33.06 -13.50
N TYR A 571 28.87 -34.20 -14.15
CA TYR A 571 28.96 -35.50 -13.48
C TYR A 571 30.35 -35.55 -12.84
N VAL A 572 30.41 -35.30 -11.52
CA VAL A 572 31.55 -35.69 -10.69
C VAL A 572 31.40 -37.15 -10.30
#